data_AF-A0A382FNR2-F1
#
_entry.id   AF-A0A382FNR2-F1
#
_cell.length_a   1.000
_cell.length_b   1.000
_cell.length_c   1.000
_cell.angle_alpha   90.00
_cell.angle_beta   90.00
_cell.angle_gamma   90.00
#
_symmetry.space_group_name_H-M   'P 1'
#
loop_
_entity.id
_entity.type
_entity.pdbx_description
1 polymer ?
#
loop_
_entity_poly.entity_id
_entity_poly.type
_entity_poly.pdbx_seq_one_letter_code
_entity_poly.pdbx_strand_id
1 'polypeptide(L)'
;VSQTILKLTGFLAVVSFLAIACGGGAVPTQAPVPTPLNTPATSFGQPGGPIPPHAFAGTVTIEGVPAAEGTQVTAFLEGVPESVAGATVKNGLYNIKIVQRTSTLFSDRKVTFKVAGKDSTTTAVWTSGEATELNLVVGAAAPAAVDAPPSSNATAGALAIATDGDGLKFDRAKLEAKAGDTVTVVFKNTSTINQHNWVLVQNGTKDGVATDGTAAGPGAAWVAEGDDRVLAKSGLLDPGTTEEVNFTVPAAGTYQFVCTFPGHNFTMFGDFVATP
;
A
#
# COMPACT_ATOMS: atom_id res chain seq x y z
N VAL A 1 -66.78 -17.50 -49.75
CA VAL A 1 -66.49 -18.62 -48.82
C VAL A 1 -66.15 -18.00 -47.47
N SER A 2 -66.93 -18.36 -46.42
CA SER A 2 -66.86 -18.04 -44.97
C SER A 2 -66.69 -16.57 -44.54
N GLN A 3 -67.71 -15.86 -44.02
CA GLN A 3 -68.34 -15.94 -42.67
C GLN A 3 -67.31 -15.84 -41.51
N THR A 4 -67.43 -14.89 -40.58
CA THR A 4 -68.31 -15.05 -39.40
C THR A 4 -68.63 -13.71 -38.70
N ILE A 5 -69.89 -13.63 -38.24
CA ILE A 5 -70.60 -12.59 -37.49
C ILE A 5 -70.39 -12.81 -35.97
N LEU A 6 -70.35 -11.75 -35.16
CA LEU A 6 -71.16 -11.69 -33.92
C LEU A 6 -71.44 -10.25 -33.43
N LYS A 7 -72.73 -9.92 -33.37
CA LYS A 7 -73.35 -8.78 -32.67
C LYS A 7 -73.74 -9.18 -31.24
N LEU A 8 -73.86 -8.22 -30.32
CA LEU A 8 -75.07 -7.83 -29.54
C LEU A 8 -74.67 -6.92 -28.34
N THR A 9 -75.17 -5.67 -28.23
CA THR A 9 -76.27 -5.15 -27.35
C THR A 9 -76.01 -5.31 -25.84
N GLY A 10 -76.34 -4.41 -24.91
CA GLY A 10 -77.14 -3.18 -24.84
C GLY A 10 -77.05 -2.67 -23.37
N PHE A 11 -77.04 -1.36 -23.13
CA PHE A 11 -78.16 -0.54 -22.64
C PHE A 11 -78.64 -0.77 -21.17
N LEU A 12 -78.50 0.31 -20.38
CA LEU A 12 -79.47 0.92 -19.43
C LEU A 12 -79.34 0.76 -17.89
N ALA A 13 -79.23 1.94 -17.25
CA ALA A 13 -79.82 2.46 -16.00
C ALA A 13 -79.41 1.92 -14.60
N VAL A 14 -78.79 2.77 -13.76
CA VAL A 14 -79.38 3.66 -12.70
C VAL A 14 -79.98 2.89 -11.52
N VAL A 15 -79.37 2.99 -10.34
CA VAL A 15 -80.03 3.50 -9.11
C VAL A 15 -79.03 3.84 -8.01
N SER A 16 -79.23 5.03 -7.45
CA SER A 16 -78.60 5.58 -6.26
C SER A 16 -79.19 4.96 -4.99
N PHE A 17 -78.40 4.74 -3.95
CA PHE A 17 -78.87 4.84 -2.56
C PHE A 17 -77.78 5.38 -1.63
N LEU A 18 -78.19 6.44 -0.96
CA LEU A 18 -77.55 7.20 0.11
C LEU A 18 -77.53 6.38 1.41
N ALA A 19 -76.41 6.37 2.13
CA ALA A 19 -76.38 6.09 3.57
C ALA A 19 -75.31 6.95 4.25
N ILE A 20 -75.79 7.78 5.18
CA ILE A 20 -75.06 8.65 6.10
C ILE A 20 -74.66 7.83 7.33
N ALA A 21 -73.40 7.91 7.75
CA ALA A 21 -73.01 7.63 9.13
C ALA A 21 -71.83 8.55 9.54
N CYS A 22 -72.07 9.33 10.58
CA CYS A 22 -71.12 10.23 11.23
C CYS A 22 -70.23 9.50 12.24
N GLY A 23 -68.99 10.00 12.42
CA GLY A 23 -68.43 10.21 13.75
C GLY A 23 -67.16 9.45 14.13
N GLY A 24 -66.08 10.21 14.39
CA GLY A 24 -65.24 10.00 15.58
C GLY A 24 -63.77 9.62 15.36
N GLY A 25 -62.86 10.56 15.70
CA GLY A 25 -61.56 10.22 16.28
C GLY A 25 -60.33 10.36 15.37
N ALA A 26 -59.85 11.58 15.16
CA ALA A 26 -58.47 11.79 14.69
C ALA A 26 -57.50 11.56 15.88
N VAL A 27 -56.72 10.49 15.80
CA VAL A 27 -55.55 10.26 16.66
C VAL A 27 -54.37 11.01 16.03
N PRO A 28 -53.67 11.92 16.71
CA PRO A 28 -52.44 12.49 16.16
C PRO A 28 -51.36 11.42 16.18
N THR A 29 -50.96 10.94 14.99
CA THR A 29 -49.77 10.12 14.80
C THR A 29 -48.54 10.94 15.17
N GLN A 30 -47.94 10.66 16.31
CA GLN A 30 -46.62 11.17 16.66
C GLN A 30 -45.60 10.56 15.67
N ALA A 31 -44.95 11.40 14.88
CA ALA A 31 -43.81 10.99 14.07
C ALA A 31 -42.70 10.45 15.00
N PRO A 32 -41.99 9.38 14.64
CA PRO A 32 -40.90 8.88 15.46
C PRO A 32 -39.81 9.95 15.56
N VAL A 33 -39.54 10.42 16.77
CA VAL A 33 -38.37 11.23 17.09
C VAL A 33 -37.15 10.31 17.00
N PRO A 34 -36.14 10.60 16.16
CA PRO A 34 -34.92 9.82 16.19
C PRO A 34 -34.16 10.15 17.49
N THR A 35 -33.94 9.13 18.31
CA THR A 35 -32.98 9.17 19.41
C THR A 35 -31.59 9.55 18.85
N PRO A 36 -30.85 10.49 19.45
CA PRO A 36 -29.47 10.73 19.03
C PRO A 36 -28.66 9.47 19.35
N LEU A 37 -28.13 8.82 18.31
CA LEU A 37 -27.21 7.72 18.49
C LEU A 37 -25.89 8.31 19.01
N ASN A 38 -25.62 8.10 20.29
CA ASN A 38 -24.30 8.30 20.86
C ASN A 38 -23.28 7.54 20.01
N THR A 39 -22.27 8.26 19.53
CA THR A 39 -21.13 7.76 18.76
C THR A 39 -20.40 6.65 19.52
N PRO A 40 -20.19 5.47 18.92
CA PRO A 40 -18.99 4.71 19.14
C PRO A 40 -17.94 5.20 18.14
N ALA A 41 -16.72 5.41 18.64
CA ALA A 41 -15.53 5.72 17.87
C ALA A 41 -15.47 4.92 16.56
N THR A 42 -15.05 5.58 15.47
CA THR A 42 -14.61 4.94 14.24
C THR A 42 -13.39 4.05 14.53
N SER A 43 -13.65 2.85 15.03
CA SER A 43 -12.78 1.71 14.91
C SER A 43 -13.03 1.14 13.52
N PHE A 44 -12.18 1.47 12.56
CA PHE A 44 -12.04 0.70 11.33
C PHE A 44 -11.10 -0.49 11.60
N GLY A 45 -11.53 -1.39 12.48
CA GLY A 45 -11.14 -2.79 12.35
C GLY A 45 -12.08 -3.42 11.33
N GLN A 46 -11.64 -3.57 10.07
CA GLN A 46 -12.51 -4.16 9.03
C GLN A 46 -12.41 -5.71 9.01
N PRO A 47 -13.52 -6.43 8.75
CA PRO A 47 -13.66 -7.87 8.99
C PRO A 47 -13.00 -8.76 7.93
N GLY A 48 -12.43 -9.87 8.39
CA GLY A 48 -12.56 -11.18 7.72
C GLY A 48 -11.42 -11.67 6.81
N GLY A 49 -10.42 -10.84 6.50
CA GLY A 49 -9.22 -11.28 5.77
C GLY A 49 -8.07 -11.70 6.71
N PRO A 50 -7.16 -12.61 6.31
CA PRO A 50 -5.95 -12.87 7.08
C PRO A 50 -5.12 -11.59 7.15
N ILE A 51 -4.83 -11.11 8.37
CA ILE A 51 -4.00 -9.92 8.60
C ILE A 51 -2.60 -10.19 8.02
N PRO A 52 -2.16 -9.42 7.01
CA PRO A 52 -0.86 -9.61 6.40
C PRO A 52 0.27 -9.48 7.44
N PRO A 53 1.27 -10.38 7.44
CA PRO A 53 2.37 -10.29 8.38
C PRO A 53 3.30 -9.13 8.06
N HIS A 54 3.96 -8.62 9.10
CA HIS A 54 5.09 -7.70 8.94
C HIS A 54 6.38 -8.52 8.84
N ALA A 55 7.11 -8.41 7.73
CA ALA A 55 8.43 -9.02 7.59
C ALA A 55 9.55 -8.07 8.06
N PHE A 56 10.53 -8.60 8.75
CA PHE A 56 11.77 -7.90 9.12
C PHE A 56 12.94 -8.70 8.59
N ALA A 57 13.87 -8.05 7.92
CA ALA A 57 15.08 -8.70 7.45
C ALA A 57 16.27 -7.75 7.57
N GLY A 58 17.48 -8.28 7.65
CA GLY A 58 18.67 -7.44 7.69
C GLY A 58 19.87 -8.19 8.22
N THR A 59 20.96 -7.46 8.43
CA THR A 59 22.17 -7.99 9.03
C THR A 59 22.10 -7.96 10.54
N VAL A 60 22.97 -8.75 11.19
CA VAL A 60 23.09 -8.76 12.64
C VAL A 60 24.55 -8.53 13.01
N THR A 61 24.80 -7.58 13.89
CA THR A 61 26.11 -7.31 14.46
C THR A 61 26.07 -7.41 15.98
N ILE A 62 27.09 -8.06 16.54
CA ILE A 62 27.29 -8.23 17.98
C ILE A 62 28.68 -7.67 18.28
N GLU A 63 28.73 -6.60 19.06
CA GLU A 63 29.97 -5.91 19.47
C GLU A 63 30.80 -5.47 18.25
N GLY A 64 30.11 -5.05 17.19
CA GLY A 64 30.73 -4.63 15.92
C GLY A 64 31.14 -5.79 14.98
N VAL A 65 30.95 -7.04 15.39
CA VAL A 65 31.27 -8.23 14.60
C VAL A 65 30.00 -8.81 13.98
N PRO A 66 29.99 -9.21 12.69
CA PRO A 66 28.86 -9.92 12.10
C PRO A 66 28.50 -11.17 12.91
N ALA A 67 27.22 -11.39 13.15
CA ALA A 67 26.75 -12.56 13.88
C ALA A 67 27.06 -13.84 13.09
N ALA A 68 27.46 -14.89 13.82
CA ALA A 68 27.73 -16.18 13.22
C ALA A 68 26.46 -16.81 12.61
N GLU A 69 26.66 -17.64 11.58
CA GLU A 69 25.62 -18.50 11.03
C GLU A 69 24.95 -19.31 12.16
N GLY A 70 23.62 -19.39 12.15
CA GLY A 70 22.89 -20.09 13.21
C GLY A 70 22.64 -19.26 14.48
N THR A 71 23.03 -17.98 14.53
CA THR A 71 22.67 -17.08 15.64
C THR A 71 21.16 -16.87 15.71
N GLN A 72 20.57 -17.03 16.90
CA GLN A 72 19.14 -16.83 17.12
C GLN A 72 18.77 -15.34 17.18
N VAL A 73 17.69 -14.97 16.48
CA VAL A 73 17.04 -13.66 16.55
C VAL A 73 15.59 -13.86 16.95
N THR A 74 15.13 -13.19 18.01
CA THR A 74 13.75 -13.26 18.49
C THR A 74 13.13 -11.88 18.56
N ALA A 75 11.88 -11.77 18.12
CA ALA A 75 11.11 -10.53 18.12
C ALA A 75 10.05 -10.54 19.22
N PHE A 76 9.88 -9.40 19.87
CA PHE A 76 8.91 -9.14 20.93
C PHE A 76 8.10 -7.90 20.58
N LEU A 77 6.89 -7.80 21.12
CA LEU A 77 6.00 -6.66 20.90
C LEU A 77 5.72 -5.98 22.24
N GLU A 78 5.78 -4.64 22.27
CA GLU A 78 5.63 -3.84 23.49
C GLU A 78 4.30 -4.11 24.21
N GLY A 79 4.34 -4.75 25.37
CA GLY A 79 3.16 -5.15 26.16
C GLY A 79 2.68 -6.58 25.87
N VAL A 80 3.43 -7.38 25.12
CA VAL A 80 3.26 -8.83 24.99
C VAL A 80 4.47 -9.49 25.67
N PRO A 81 4.26 -10.26 26.77
CA PRO A 81 5.38 -10.83 27.53
C PRO A 81 6.07 -12.00 26.81
N GLU A 82 5.41 -12.60 25.83
CA GLU A 82 5.94 -13.71 25.02
C GLU A 82 6.57 -13.20 23.71
N SER A 83 7.52 -13.96 23.17
CA SER A 83 8.07 -13.68 21.84
C SER A 83 7.01 -13.89 20.76
N VAL A 84 6.93 -12.99 19.79
CA VAL A 84 5.93 -13.04 18.71
C VAL A 84 6.45 -13.74 17.44
N ALA A 85 7.77 -13.78 17.24
CA ALA A 85 8.42 -14.52 16.15
C ALA A 85 9.90 -14.76 16.44
N GLY A 86 10.52 -15.69 15.72
CA GLY A 86 11.95 -15.95 15.80
C GLY A 86 12.51 -16.50 14.49
N ALA A 87 13.80 -16.30 14.29
CA ALA A 87 14.55 -16.79 13.14
C ALA A 87 16.01 -17.05 13.52
N THR A 88 16.77 -17.51 12.54
CA THR A 88 18.19 -17.77 12.66
C THR A 88 18.93 -17.04 11.56
N VAL A 89 20.11 -16.51 11.87
CA VAL A 89 20.99 -15.88 10.88
C VAL A 89 21.43 -16.93 9.86
N LYS A 90 21.21 -16.62 8.58
CA LYS A 90 21.64 -17.40 7.41
C LYS A 90 22.32 -16.50 6.39
N ASN A 91 23.52 -16.88 5.95
CA ASN A 91 24.37 -16.08 5.07
C ASN A 91 24.54 -14.63 5.56
N GLY A 92 24.68 -14.44 6.87
CA GLY A 92 24.81 -13.12 7.50
C GLY A 92 23.51 -12.31 7.61
N LEU A 93 22.37 -12.86 7.20
CA LEU A 93 21.07 -12.19 7.24
C LEU A 93 20.08 -12.92 8.15
N TYR A 94 19.19 -12.18 8.82
CA TYR A 94 18.01 -12.76 9.44
C TYR A 94 16.76 -12.40 8.62
N ASN A 95 15.72 -13.24 8.71
CA ASN A 95 14.40 -12.94 8.16
C ASN A 95 13.32 -13.43 9.13
N ILE A 96 12.53 -12.50 9.65
CA ILE A 96 11.45 -12.75 10.62
C ILE A 96 10.14 -12.27 10.01
N LYS A 97 9.08 -13.09 10.09
CA LYS A 97 7.72 -12.66 9.79
C LYS A 97 6.90 -12.63 11.07
N ILE A 98 6.45 -11.44 11.46
CA ILE A 98 5.57 -11.23 12.60
C ILE A 98 4.12 -11.28 12.12
N VAL A 99 3.50 -12.43 12.35
CA VAL A 99 2.07 -12.67 12.11
C VAL A 99 1.31 -12.28 13.38
N GLN A 100 0.25 -11.48 13.26
CA GLN A 100 -0.66 -11.25 14.37
C GLN A 100 -1.50 -12.52 14.62
N ARG A 101 -1.22 -13.23 15.73
CA ARG A 101 -1.86 -14.53 16.07
C ARG A 101 -2.90 -14.44 17.20
N THR A 102 -3.00 -13.31 17.89
CA THR A 102 -3.93 -13.12 19.02
C THR A 102 -4.94 -12.01 18.72
N SER A 103 -5.97 -11.89 19.55
CA SER A 103 -6.97 -10.82 19.48
C SER A 103 -6.42 -9.43 19.85
N THR A 104 -5.17 -9.35 20.30
CA THR A 104 -4.49 -8.09 20.58
C THR A 104 -4.04 -7.45 19.26
N LEU A 105 -4.49 -6.21 18.99
CA LEU A 105 -4.04 -5.45 17.83
C LEU A 105 -2.55 -5.14 17.93
N PHE A 106 -1.81 -5.40 16.84
CA PHE A 106 -0.38 -5.13 16.77
C PHE A 106 -0.07 -3.75 16.16
N SER A 107 -1.05 -3.11 15.52
CA SER A 107 -0.90 -1.79 14.89
C SER A 107 -0.28 -0.78 15.84
N ASP A 108 0.72 -0.04 15.34
CA ASP A 108 1.43 1.04 16.04
C ASP A 108 2.23 0.62 17.29
N ARG A 109 2.39 -0.69 17.54
CA ARG A 109 3.17 -1.18 18.67
C ARG A 109 4.65 -1.33 18.31
N LYS A 110 5.51 -0.95 19.24
CA LYS A 110 6.96 -1.12 19.09
C LYS A 110 7.34 -2.61 19.11
N VAL A 111 8.09 -3.01 18.09
CA VAL A 111 8.78 -4.30 17.97
C VAL A 111 10.20 -4.15 18.50
N THR A 112 10.58 -4.99 19.45
CA THR A 112 11.95 -5.11 19.97
C THR A 112 12.54 -6.46 19.59
N PHE A 113 13.87 -6.53 19.49
CA PHE A 113 14.56 -7.74 19.07
C PHE A 113 15.60 -8.15 20.11
N LYS A 114 15.75 -9.45 20.32
CA LYS A 114 16.89 -10.03 21.04
C LYS A 114 17.72 -10.89 20.08
N VAL A 115 19.04 -10.76 20.16
CA VAL A 115 20.00 -11.57 19.41
C VAL A 115 20.82 -12.37 20.41
N ALA A 116 20.84 -13.70 20.25
CA ALA A 116 21.46 -14.61 21.21
C ALA A 116 21.04 -14.35 22.68
N GLY A 117 19.78 -13.93 22.89
CA GLY A 117 19.22 -13.60 24.20
C GLY A 117 19.55 -12.20 24.74
N LYS A 118 20.41 -11.43 24.06
CA LYS A 118 20.75 -10.04 24.41
C LYS A 118 19.84 -9.05 23.67
N ASP A 119 19.44 -7.96 24.32
CA ASP A 119 18.61 -6.93 23.70
C ASP A 119 19.37 -6.18 22.60
N SER A 120 18.74 -6.07 21.43
CA SER A 120 19.16 -5.18 20.34
C SER A 120 18.85 -3.74 20.71
N THR A 121 19.72 -2.81 20.32
CA THR A 121 19.44 -1.37 20.45
C THR A 121 18.49 -0.88 19.36
N THR A 122 18.30 -1.66 18.30
CA THR A 122 17.43 -1.33 17.17
C THR A 122 15.99 -1.81 17.43
N THR A 123 15.00 -0.94 17.19
CA THR A 123 13.56 -1.23 17.31
C THR A 123 12.82 -0.77 16.06
N ALA A 124 11.60 -1.25 15.85
CA ALA A 124 10.71 -0.80 14.79
C ALA A 124 9.28 -0.69 15.31
N VAL A 125 8.35 -0.18 14.50
CA VAL A 125 6.91 -0.23 14.78
C VAL A 125 6.29 -1.32 13.90
N TRP A 126 5.35 -2.08 14.45
CA TRP A 126 4.64 -3.10 13.66
C TRP A 126 3.58 -2.44 12.79
N THR A 127 3.62 -2.76 11.50
CA THR A 127 2.67 -2.32 10.48
C THR A 127 2.22 -3.54 9.68
N SER A 128 0.91 -3.75 9.63
CA SER A 128 0.32 -4.89 8.90
C SER A 128 0.77 -4.89 7.43
N GLY A 129 1.39 -5.98 6.99
CA GLY A 129 1.80 -6.19 5.60
C GLY A 129 3.09 -5.50 5.16
N GLU A 130 3.77 -4.78 6.05
CA GLU A 130 5.04 -4.13 5.74
C GLU A 130 6.18 -5.16 5.65
N ALA A 131 7.23 -4.86 4.90
CA ALA A 131 8.52 -5.51 4.99
C ALA A 131 9.59 -4.46 5.29
N THR A 132 10.16 -4.51 6.50
CA THR A 132 11.18 -3.55 6.95
C THR A 132 12.56 -4.19 6.89
N GLU A 133 13.49 -3.53 6.20
CA GLU A 133 14.91 -3.84 6.36
C GLU A 133 15.42 -3.18 7.65
N LEU A 134 15.96 -3.97 8.57
CA LEU A 134 16.39 -3.53 9.88
C LEU A 134 17.69 -4.25 10.26
N ASN A 135 18.78 -3.51 10.41
CA ASN A 135 20.04 -4.07 10.89
C ASN A 135 20.05 -4.09 12.42
N LEU A 136 20.24 -5.28 13.01
CA LEU A 136 20.24 -5.46 14.45
C LEU A 136 21.64 -5.30 15.02
N VAL A 137 21.74 -4.60 16.15
CA VAL A 137 23.00 -4.30 16.83
C VAL A 137 22.89 -4.64 18.31
N VAL A 138 23.83 -5.46 18.80
CA VAL A 138 23.95 -5.82 20.21
C VAL A 138 25.33 -5.42 20.74
N GLY A 139 25.40 -4.70 21.86
CA GLY A 139 26.62 -4.61 22.67
C GLY A 139 27.73 -3.64 22.22
N ALA A 140 27.55 -2.87 21.14
CA ALA A 140 28.45 -1.75 20.83
C ALA A 140 27.77 -0.41 21.13
N ALA A 141 28.46 0.50 21.82
CA ALA A 141 28.15 1.92 21.73
C ALA A 141 28.21 2.29 20.24
N ALA A 142 27.14 2.91 19.75
CA ALA A 142 26.98 3.24 18.34
C ALA A 142 28.28 3.87 17.80
N PRO A 143 28.88 3.34 16.72
CA PRO A 143 29.84 4.14 15.99
C PRO A 143 29.10 5.39 15.52
N ALA A 144 29.76 6.55 15.55
CA ALA A 144 29.24 7.74 14.89
C ALA A 144 28.79 7.35 13.48
N ALA A 145 27.55 7.70 13.13
CA ALA A 145 26.94 7.39 11.85
C ALA A 145 27.96 7.62 10.73
N VAL A 146 28.46 6.53 10.14
CA VAL A 146 29.27 6.62 8.92
C VAL A 146 28.32 7.08 7.83
N ASP A 147 28.75 8.12 7.13
CA ASP A 147 27.96 8.93 6.22
C ASP A 147 26.90 8.13 5.46
N ALA A 148 25.64 8.53 5.65
CA ALA A 148 24.60 8.28 4.67
C ALA A 148 25.16 8.64 3.27
N PRO A 149 24.82 7.89 2.19
CA PRO A 149 25.11 8.38 0.84
C PRO A 149 24.62 9.83 0.78
N PRO A 150 25.42 10.77 0.23
CA PRO A 150 25.16 12.18 0.41
C PRO A 150 23.70 12.42 0.08
N SER A 151 22.96 12.97 1.05
CA SER A 151 21.70 13.62 0.76
C SER A 151 22.04 14.63 -0.33
N SER A 152 21.70 14.29 -1.57
CA SER A 152 21.61 15.27 -2.62
C SER A 152 20.75 16.37 -2.02
N ASN A 153 21.30 17.59 -1.94
CA ASN A 153 20.54 18.79 -1.63
C ASN A 153 19.48 18.92 -2.72
N ALA A 154 18.42 18.15 -2.58
CA ALA A 154 17.20 18.27 -3.32
C ALA A 154 16.63 19.60 -2.89
N THR A 155 16.69 20.57 -3.80
CA THR A 155 15.85 21.76 -3.76
C THR A 155 14.44 21.33 -3.37
N ALA A 156 13.77 22.09 -2.49
CA ALA A 156 12.40 21.82 -2.07
C ALA A 156 11.54 21.43 -3.30
N GLY A 157 11.03 20.19 -3.30
CA GLY A 157 10.28 19.60 -4.43
C GLY A 157 10.96 18.42 -5.14
N ALA A 158 12.24 18.11 -4.91
CA ALA A 158 12.90 16.97 -5.53
C ALA A 158 12.86 15.69 -4.66
N LEU A 159 12.43 14.58 -5.26
CA LEU A 159 12.36 13.23 -4.68
C LEU A 159 13.41 12.35 -5.37
N ALA A 160 14.37 11.80 -4.62
CA ALA A 160 15.34 10.86 -5.19
C ALA A 160 14.81 9.42 -5.13
N ILE A 161 15.04 8.64 -6.19
CA ILE A 161 14.85 7.19 -6.22
C ILE A 161 15.92 6.53 -7.10
N ALA A 162 16.36 5.33 -6.75
CA ALA A 162 17.31 4.57 -7.53
C ALA A 162 16.90 3.10 -7.64
N THR A 163 17.58 2.33 -8.50
CA THR A 163 17.59 0.87 -8.33
C THR A 163 18.48 0.49 -7.16
N ASP A 164 18.21 -0.67 -6.54
CA ASP A 164 19.14 -1.25 -5.55
C ASP A 164 20.15 -2.17 -6.26
N GLY A 165 21.17 -1.54 -6.84
CA GLY A 165 22.18 -2.20 -7.64
C GLY A 165 21.55 -3.00 -8.78
N ASP A 166 21.96 -4.25 -8.92
CA ASP A 166 21.44 -5.20 -9.92
C ASP A 166 20.17 -5.94 -9.48
N GLY A 167 19.69 -5.67 -8.26
CA GLY A 167 18.43 -6.20 -7.78
C GLY A 167 17.26 -5.64 -8.58
N LEU A 168 16.26 -6.47 -8.86
CA LEU A 168 15.00 -6.05 -9.49
C LEU A 168 14.10 -5.37 -8.46
N LYS A 169 14.60 -4.31 -7.84
CA LYS A 169 13.89 -3.50 -6.85
C LYS A 169 14.39 -2.06 -6.87
N PHE A 170 13.53 -1.14 -6.50
CA PHE A 170 13.95 0.23 -6.19
C PHE A 170 14.61 0.26 -4.81
N ASP A 171 15.48 1.24 -4.58
CA ASP A 171 16.15 1.50 -3.31
C ASP A 171 15.19 2.04 -2.23
N ARG A 172 13.98 2.44 -2.65
CA ARG A 172 12.90 2.93 -1.81
C ARG A 172 11.61 2.21 -2.16
N ALA A 173 10.91 1.73 -1.13
CA ALA A 173 9.58 1.15 -1.27
C ALA A 173 8.45 2.20 -1.22
N LYS A 174 8.76 3.45 -0.84
CA LYS A 174 7.78 4.53 -0.73
C LYS A 174 8.38 5.88 -1.15
N LEU A 175 7.57 6.68 -1.83
CA LEU A 175 7.77 8.12 -2.03
C LEU A 175 6.54 8.87 -1.52
N GLU A 176 6.72 10.11 -1.09
CA GLU A 176 5.63 10.93 -0.56
C GLU A 176 5.81 12.39 -1.01
N ALA A 177 4.71 13.02 -1.41
CA ALA A 177 4.67 14.45 -1.70
C ALA A 177 3.26 14.99 -1.49
N LYS A 178 3.15 16.31 -1.33
CA LYS A 178 1.86 16.97 -1.14
C LYS A 178 1.08 17.06 -2.45
N ALA A 179 -0.21 16.74 -2.40
CA ALA A 179 -1.12 16.84 -3.53
C ALA A 179 -1.15 18.26 -4.11
N GLY A 180 -1.09 18.35 -5.44
CA GLY A 180 -1.07 19.62 -6.16
C GLY A 180 0.29 20.32 -6.23
N ASP A 181 1.30 19.88 -5.46
CA ASP A 181 2.66 20.39 -5.61
C ASP A 181 3.25 19.90 -6.94
N THR A 182 4.16 20.68 -7.51
CA THR A 182 5.01 20.22 -8.61
C THR A 182 6.28 19.63 -8.02
N VAL A 183 6.58 18.38 -8.35
CA VAL A 183 7.76 17.67 -7.86
C VAL A 183 8.61 17.13 -9.01
N THR A 184 9.89 16.94 -8.70
CA THR A 184 10.85 16.31 -9.60
C THR A 184 11.29 14.98 -9.00
N VAL A 185 10.98 13.85 -9.64
CA VAL A 185 11.57 12.57 -9.28
C VAL A 185 12.89 12.41 -10.03
N VAL A 186 14.00 12.35 -9.29
CA VAL A 186 15.33 12.06 -9.83
C VAL A 186 15.53 10.55 -9.76
N PHE A 187 15.34 9.85 -10.88
CA PHE A 187 15.51 8.41 -10.97
C PHE A 187 16.90 8.04 -11.49
N LYS A 188 17.67 7.29 -10.68
CA LYS A 188 18.99 6.77 -11.05
C LYS A 188 18.97 5.25 -11.23
N ASN A 189 19.35 4.78 -12.41
CA ASN A 189 19.61 3.37 -12.62
C ASN A 189 21.04 3.05 -12.11
N THR A 190 21.16 2.44 -10.94
CA THR A 190 22.46 2.02 -10.38
C THR A 190 22.84 0.59 -10.77
N SER A 191 21.98 -0.12 -11.51
CA SER A 191 22.33 -1.43 -12.06
C SER A 191 23.51 -1.29 -13.01
N THR A 192 24.30 -2.35 -13.07
CA THR A 192 25.40 -2.58 -14.00
C THR A 192 24.98 -3.38 -15.24
N ILE A 193 23.83 -4.07 -15.19
CA ILE A 193 23.40 -5.01 -16.23
C ILE A 193 21.98 -4.77 -16.77
N ASN A 194 21.07 -4.22 -15.96
CA ASN A 194 19.66 -4.15 -16.29
C ASN A 194 19.24 -2.72 -16.67
N GLN A 195 18.35 -2.61 -17.65
CA GLN A 195 17.64 -1.37 -17.93
C GLN A 195 16.40 -1.27 -17.05
N HIS A 196 16.07 -0.05 -16.63
CA HIS A 196 14.94 0.20 -15.76
C HIS A 196 14.23 1.49 -16.12
N ASN A 197 12.93 1.54 -15.86
CA ASN A 197 12.17 2.77 -15.87
C ASN A 197 11.49 2.96 -14.50
N TRP A 198 10.98 4.16 -14.28
CA TRP A 198 10.13 4.49 -13.16
C TRP A 198 8.81 5.03 -13.71
N VAL A 199 7.69 4.40 -13.36
CA VAL A 199 6.38 4.74 -13.86
C VAL A 199 5.42 4.88 -12.68
N LEU A 200 4.89 6.09 -12.48
CA LEU A 200 3.82 6.35 -11.51
C LEU A 200 2.47 6.01 -12.13
N VAL A 201 1.70 5.19 -11.43
CA VAL A 201 0.41 4.69 -11.89
C VAL A 201 -0.67 4.82 -10.83
N GLN A 202 -1.93 4.77 -11.27
CA GLN A 202 -3.08 4.65 -10.39
C GLN A 202 -2.98 3.41 -9.49
N ASN A 203 -3.53 3.51 -8.28
CA ASN A 203 -3.49 2.41 -7.32
C ASN A 203 -4.07 1.11 -7.88
N GLY A 204 -3.38 -0.02 -7.67
CA GLY A 204 -3.84 -1.34 -8.09
C GLY A 204 -3.71 -1.62 -9.59
N THR A 205 -3.14 -0.71 -10.38
CA THR A 205 -3.04 -0.86 -11.84
C THR A 205 -1.67 -1.30 -12.35
N LYS A 206 -0.65 -1.34 -11.48
CA LYS A 206 0.76 -1.54 -11.86
C LYS A 206 1.00 -2.75 -12.77
N ASP A 207 0.35 -3.87 -12.47
CA ASP A 207 0.58 -5.12 -13.19
C ASP A 207 -0.12 -5.12 -14.56
N GLY A 208 -1.27 -4.45 -14.66
CA GLY A 208 -1.94 -4.21 -15.94
C GLY A 208 -1.12 -3.31 -16.84
N VAL A 209 -0.63 -2.17 -16.31
CA VAL A 209 0.24 -1.24 -17.05
C VAL A 209 1.52 -1.92 -17.53
N ALA A 210 2.18 -2.72 -16.67
CA ALA A 210 3.39 -3.46 -17.06
C ALA A 210 3.10 -4.53 -18.12
N THR A 211 1.97 -5.23 -18.02
CA THR A 211 1.54 -6.23 -19.01
C THR A 211 1.30 -5.59 -20.36
N ASP A 212 0.51 -4.52 -20.40
CA ASP A 212 0.17 -3.81 -21.64
C ASP A 212 1.40 -3.11 -22.26
N GLY A 213 2.31 -2.62 -21.42
CA GLY A 213 3.59 -2.03 -21.81
C GLY A 213 4.52 -3.00 -22.56
N THR A 214 4.38 -4.31 -22.34
CA THR A 214 5.17 -5.32 -23.06
C THR A 214 4.93 -5.26 -24.57
N ALA A 215 3.69 -4.98 -25.00
CA ALA A 215 3.34 -4.86 -26.42
C ALA A 215 3.87 -3.56 -27.06
N ALA A 216 4.10 -2.52 -26.25
CA ALA A 216 4.60 -1.22 -26.72
C ALA A 216 6.11 -1.26 -27.06
N GLY A 217 6.85 -2.20 -26.47
CA GLY A 217 8.27 -2.42 -26.76
C GLY A 217 9.23 -1.40 -26.13
N PRO A 218 10.55 -1.61 -26.31
CA PRO A 218 11.58 -0.81 -25.66
C PRO A 218 11.63 0.64 -26.18
N GLY A 219 11.25 0.88 -27.44
CA GLY A 219 11.19 2.23 -28.02
C GLY A 219 10.15 3.14 -27.36
N ALA A 220 9.11 2.54 -26.76
CA ALA A 220 8.12 3.25 -25.94
C ALA A 220 8.46 3.24 -24.43
N ALA A 221 9.68 2.80 -24.09
CA ALA A 221 10.11 2.53 -22.73
C ALA A 221 9.20 1.55 -21.98
N TRP A 222 8.62 0.57 -22.68
CA TRP A 222 7.71 -0.43 -22.10
C TRP A 222 6.47 0.16 -21.43
N VAL A 223 5.95 1.27 -21.97
CA VAL A 223 4.71 1.88 -21.52
C VAL A 223 3.82 2.12 -22.74
N ALA A 224 2.58 1.65 -22.69
CA ALA A 224 1.61 1.88 -23.77
C ALA A 224 1.31 3.38 -23.93
N GLU A 225 1.27 3.84 -25.18
CA GLU A 225 0.95 5.23 -25.48
C GLU A 225 -0.51 5.54 -25.13
N GLY A 226 -0.75 6.66 -24.44
CA GLY A 226 -2.10 7.08 -24.05
C GLY A 226 -2.75 6.24 -22.95
N ASP A 227 -1.98 5.49 -22.18
CA ASP A 227 -2.52 4.74 -21.02
C ASP A 227 -2.90 5.68 -19.87
N ASP A 228 -4.21 5.93 -19.70
CA ASP A 228 -4.76 6.82 -18.66
C ASP A 228 -4.44 6.40 -17.23
N ARG A 229 -3.94 5.17 -17.01
CA ARG A 229 -3.51 4.70 -15.69
C ARG A 229 -2.12 5.26 -15.32
N VAL A 230 -1.34 5.72 -16.29
CA VAL A 230 0.00 6.27 -16.12
C VAL A 230 -0.07 7.77 -15.85
N LEU A 231 0.46 8.19 -14.71
CA LEU A 231 0.39 9.58 -14.24
C LEU A 231 1.69 10.35 -14.49
N ALA A 232 2.82 9.66 -14.45
CA ALA A 232 4.14 10.18 -14.78
C ALA A 232 5.06 9.01 -15.13
N LYS A 233 6.08 9.24 -15.97
CA LYS A 233 7.08 8.21 -16.29
C LYS A 233 8.43 8.81 -16.65
N SER A 234 9.49 8.06 -16.39
CA SER A 234 10.79 8.25 -17.04
C SER A 234 10.82 7.59 -18.43
N GLY A 235 11.91 7.80 -19.16
CA GLY A 235 12.36 6.91 -20.20
C GLY A 235 12.85 5.56 -19.66
N LEU A 236 13.37 4.72 -20.57
CA LEU A 236 14.06 3.49 -20.23
C LEU A 236 15.55 3.81 -20.05
N LEU A 237 16.03 3.78 -18.81
CA LEU A 237 17.38 4.15 -18.45
C LEU A 237 18.34 2.98 -18.59
N ASP A 238 19.46 3.24 -19.25
CA ASP A 238 20.61 2.34 -19.30
C ASP A 238 21.32 2.25 -17.94
N PRO A 239 22.08 1.16 -17.69
CA PRO A 239 22.96 1.04 -16.53
C PRO A 239 23.78 2.31 -16.25
N GLY A 240 23.77 2.77 -15.00
CA GLY A 240 24.55 3.92 -14.52
C GLY A 240 23.97 5.30 -14.86
N THR A 241 22.86 5.38 -15.59
CA THR A 241 22.28 6.66 -16.04
C THR A 241 21.26 7.24 -15.06
N THR A 242 20.88 8.51 -15.25
CA THR A 242 19.94 9.24 -14.39
C THR A 242 19.02 10.12 -15.24
N GLU A 243 17.75 10.22 -14.86
CA GLU A 243 16.77 11.10 -15.49
C GLU A 243 15.90 11.78 -14.42
N GLU A 244 15.41 12.97 -14.74
CA GLU A 244 14.49 13.74 -13.90
C GLU A 244 13.09 13.74 -14.51
N VAL A 245 12.10 13.33 -13.72
CA VAL A 245 10.69 13.29 -14.10
C VAL A 245 9.94 14.39 -13.35
N ASN A 246 9.51 15.43 -14.06
CA ASN A 246 8.75 16.54 -13.50
C ASN A 246 7.25 16.30 -13.69
N PHE A 247 6.47 16.35 -12.61
CA PHE A 247 5.01 16.21 -12.68
C PHE A 247 4.31 16.93 -11.52
N THR A 248 3.02 17.21 -11.72
CA THR A 248 2.14 17.69 -10.65
C THR A 248 1.62 16.48 -9.88
N VAL A 249 1.81 16.50 -8.56
CA VAL A 249 1.34 15.44 -7.67
C VAL A 249 -0.18 15.33 -7.78
N PRO A 250 -0.73 14.12 -8.01
CA PRO A 250 -2.17 13.94 -8.18
C PRO A 250 -2.93 14.25 -6.88
N ALA A 251 -4.26 14.15 -6.93
CA ALA A 251 -5.10 14.36 -5.75
C ALA A 251 -4.68 13.44 -4.59
N ALA A 252 -4.88 13.91 -3.35
CA ALA A 252 -4.50 13.19 -2.15
C ALA A 252 -5.03 11.74 -2.17
N GLY A 253 -4.15 10.79 -1.85
CA GLY A 253 -4.44 9.36 -1.99
C GLY A 253 -3.18 8.52 -2.14
N THR A 254 -3.37 7.21 -2.23
CA THR A 254 -2.30 6.24 -2.50
C THR A 254 -2.25 5.91 -3.99
N TYR A 255 -1.04 5.86 -4.53
CA TYR A 255 -0.69 5.48 -5.89
C TYR A 255 0.47 4.49 -5.83
N GLN A 256 0.91 3.98 -6.97
CA GLN A 256 2.05 3.05 -7.02
C GLN A 256 3.05 3.52 -8.05
N PHE A 257 4.34 3.36 -7.80
CA PHE A 257 5.35 3.40 -8.83
C PHE A 257 5.87 2.00 -9.14
N VAL A 258 6.23 1.75 -10.39
CA VAL A 258 6.62 0.43 -10.87
C VAL A 258 7.62 0.54 -12.01
N CYS A 259 8.52 -0.44 -12.11
CA CYS A 259 9.29 -0.68 -13.32
C CYS A 259 8.48 -1.58 -14.26
N THR A 260 8.19 -1.12 -15.47
CA THR A 260 7.39 -1.85 -16.48
C THR A 260 8.25 -2.60 -17.48
N PHE A 261 9.57 -2.60 -17.33
CA PHE A 261 10.43 -3.51 -18.08
C PHE A 261 9.93 -4.96 -17.88
N PRO A 262 9.80 -5.77 -18.95
CA PRO A 262 9.16 -7.08 -18.87
C PRO A 262 9.68 -7.95 -17.73
N GLY A 263 8.79 -8.30 -16.79
CA GLY A 263 9.08 -9.16 -15.64
C GLY A 263 9.63 -8.45 -14.40
N HIS A 264 9.96 -7.16 -14.45
CA HIS A 264 10.47 -6.44 -13.28
C HIS A 264 9.35 -6.05 -12.29
N ASN A 265 8.12 -5.87 -12.76
CA ASN A 265 6.95 -5.42 -11.98
C ASN A 265 6.57 -6.33 -10.79
N PHE A 266 7.03 -7.58 -10.79
CA PHE A 266 6.76 -8.54 -9.71
C PHE A 266 7.48 -8.19 -8.39
N THR A 267 8.61 -7.49 -8.47
CA THR A 267 9.43 -7.14 -7.30
C THR A 267 9.87 -5.67 -7.29
N MET A 268 9.78 -4.98 -8.42
CA MET A 268 10.25 -3.61 -8.60
C MET A 268 9.11 -2.62 -8.64
N PHE A 269 8.53 -2.37 -7.47
CA PHE A 269 7.46 -1.41 -7.27
C PHE A 269 7.49 -0.85 -5.84
N GLY A 270 6.73 0.20 -5.62
CA GLY A 270 6.51 0.78 -4.30
C GLY A 270 5.31 1.73 -4.32
N ASP A 271 5.03 2.32 -3.17
CA ASP A 271 3.88 3.19 -2.98
C ASP A 271 4.27 4.67 -3.17
N PHE A 272 3.41 5.42 -3.85
CA PHE A 272 3.50 6.87 -3.88
C PHE A 272 2.32 7.45 -3.11
N VAL A 273 2.60 8.17 -2.03
CA VAL A 273 1.55 8.77 -1.19
C VAL A 273 1.44 10.26 -1.50
N ALA A 274 0.30 10.67 -2.03
CA ALA A 274 -0.07 12.07 -2.16
C ALA A 274 -0.76 12.53 -0.88
N THR A 275 -0.09 13.38 -0.10
CA THR A 275 -0.63 13.92 1.16
C THR A 275 -1.54 15.13 0.93
N PRO A 276 -2.49 15.43 1.84
CA PRO A 276 -3.35 16.62 1.72
C PRO A 276 -2.60 17.96 1.76
#